data_AF-A0A0M2U429-F1
#
_entry.id   AF-A0A0M2U429-F1
#
_cell.length_a   1.000
_cell.length_b   1.000
_cell.length_c   1.000
_cell.angle_alpha   90.00
_cell.angle_beta   90.00
_cell.angle_gamma   90.00
#
_symmetry.space_group_name_H-M   'P 1'
#
loop_
_entity.id
_entity.type
_entity.pdbx_description
1 polymer ?
#
loop_
_entity_poly.entity_id
_entity_poly.type
_entity_poly.pdbx_seq_one_letter_code
_entity_poly.pdbx_strand_id
1 'polypeptide(L)' 'MRVIMLNGKDPYYPGEAVTVPDKAGRLLVREGLAQEVCPECGAVLVHESGCTSCYSCGFAKCG' A
#
# COMPACT_ATOMS: atom_id res chain seq x y z
N MET A 1 -6.39 5.85 -0.71
CA MET A 1 -5.09 5.20 -1.08
C MET A 1 -5.31 3.81 -1.68
N ARG A 2 -4.26 3.21 -2.29
CA ARG A 2 -4.30 1.82 -2.79
C ARG A 2 -3.46 0.91 -1.90
N VAL A 3 -4.00 -0.26 -1.55
CA VAL A 3 -3.32 -1.24 -0.70
C VAL A 3 -3.45 -2.65 -1.25
N ILE A 4 -2.51 -3.53 -0.94
CA ILE A 4 -2.66 -4.98 -1.07
C ILE A 4 -2.98 -5.56 0.30
N MET A 5 -3.90 -6.53 0.36
CA MET A 5 -4.21 -7.22 1.61
C MET A 5 -3.16 -8.29 1.89
N LEU A 6 -2.75 -8.41 3.15
CA LEU A 6 -1.84 -9.44 3.62
C LEU A 6 -2.62 -10.59 4.27
N ASN A 7 -2.04 -11.79 4.28
CA ASN A 7 -2.54 -12.94 5.05
C ASN A 7 -4.00 -13.36 4.75
N GLY A 8 -4.42 -13.29 3.48
CA GLY A 8 -5.73 -13.83 3.08
C GLY A 8 -6.93 -13.09 3.66
N LYS A 9 -6.78 -11.83 4.11
CA LYS A 9 -7.90 -10.96 4.48
C LYS A 9 -8.44 -10.24 3.23
N ASP A 10 -8.90 -11.00 2.25
CA ASP A 10 -9.28 -10.54 0.90
C ASP A 10 -10.40 -9.47 0.85
N PRO A 11 -10.62 -8.84 -0.32
CA PRO A 11 -11.99 -8.83 -0.83
C PRO A 11 -12.28 -9.69 -2.06
N TYR A 12 -11.28 -10.09 -2.89
CA TYR A 12 -11.56 -11.08 -3.94
C TYR A 12 -10.38 -11.83 -4.60
N TYR A 13 -9.14 -11.31 -4.64
CA TYR A 13 -7.98 -12.09 -5.12
C TYR A 13 -6.66 -11.65 -4.43
N PRO A 14 -5.80 -12.59 -4.00
CA PRO A 14 -4.48 -12.26 -3.46
C PRO A 14 -3.59 -11.71 -4.58
N GLY A 15 -3.05 -10.50 -4.38
CA GLY A 15 -2.08 -9.86 -5.30
C GLY A 15 -2.60 -8.63 -6.04
N GLU A 16 -3.89 -8.28 -5.94
CA GLU A 16 -4.41 -7.06 -6.56
C GLU A 16 -4.46 -5.88 -5.56
N ALA A 17 -4.07 -4.71 -6.05
CA ALA A 17 -4.12 -3.47 -5.30
C ALA A 17 -5.54 -2.87 -5.31
N VAL A 18 -6.20 -2.88 -4.16
CA VAL A 18 -7.55 -2.35 -3.97
C VAL A 18 -7.53 -0.90 -3.50
N THR A 19 -8.50 -0.11 -3.95
CA THR A 19 -8.69 1.27 -3.49
C THR A 19 -9.50 1.29 -2.21
N VAL A 20 -8.92 1.82 -1.14
CA VAL A 20 -9.57 1.95 0.18
C VAL A 20 -9.58 3.41 0.62
N PRO A 21 -10.59 3.83 1.40
CA PRO A 21 -10.61 5.16 2.00
C PRO A 21 -9.40 5.34 2.92
N ASP A 22 -8.80 6.54 2.91
CA ASP A 22 -7.48 6.76 3.54
C ASP A 22 -7.45 6.45 5.04
N LYS A 23 -8.55 6.71 5.77
CA LYS A 23 -8.67 6.35 7.18
C LYS A 23 -8.59 4.84 7.39
N ALA A 24 -9.30 4.05 6.58
CA ALA A 24 -9.29 2.60 6.67
C ALA A 24 -7.95 2.03 6.21
N GLY A 25 -7.42 2.52 5.09
CA GLY A 25 -6.12 2.07 4.55
C GLY A 25 -4.98 2.25 5.55
N ARG A 26 -4.88 3.41 6.21
CA ARG A 26 -3.88 3.62 7.28
C ARG A 26 -4.07 2.68 8.46
N LEU A 27 -5.32 2.43 8.87
CA LEU A 27 -5.60 1.51 9.96
C LEU A 27 -5.15 0.09 9.61
N LEU A 28 -5.50 -0.39 8.41
CA LEU A 28 -5.12 -1.73 7.93
C LEU A 28 -3.60 -1.89 7.82
N VAL A 29 -2.90 -0.87 7.30
CA VAL A 29 -1.44 -0.89 7.22
C VAL A 29 -0.81 -0.90 8.60
N ARG A 30 -1.31 -0.08 9.53
CA ARG A 30 -0.82 -0.03 10.91
C ARG A 30 -1.04 -1.33 11.67
N GLU A 31 -2.16 -2.01 11.42
CA GLU A 31 -2.51 -3.30 12.02
C GLU A 31 -1.82 -4.49 11.31
N GLY A 32 -0.96 -4.23 10.30
CA GLY A 32 -0.27 -5.28 9.54
C GLY A 32 -1.20 -6.14 8.67
N LEU A 33 -2.40 -5.64 8.38
CA LEU A 33 -3.42 -6.34 7.59
C LEU A 33 -3.31 -6.02 6.10
N ALA A 34 -2.68 -4.90 5.75
CA ALA A 34 -2.48 -4.47 4.38
C ALA A 34 -1.13 -3.76 4.21
N GLN A 35 -0.71 -3.55 2.97
CA GLN A 35 0.50 -2.82 2.61
C GLN A 35 0.16 -1.80 1.52
N GLU A 36 0.64 -0.56 1.66
CA GLU A 36 0.43 0.46 0.63
C GLU A 36 1.22 0.14 -0.64
N VAL A 37 0.60 0.41 -1.79
CA VAL A 37 1.23 0.20 -3.09
C VAL A 37 1.33 1.49 -3.90
N CYS A 38 2.28 1.48 -4.84
CA CYS A 38 2.57 2.56 -5.73
C CYS A 38 1.35 2.83 -6.62
N PRO A 39 0.86 4.08 -6.70
CA PRO A 39 -0.28 4.42 -7.54
C PRO A 39 0.04 4.27 -9.03
N GLU A 40 1.32 4.33 -9.43
CA GLU A 40 1.74 4.29 -10.83
C GLU A 40 1.96 2.88 -11.34
N CYS A 41 2.70 2.05 -10.60
CA CYS A 41 3.09 0.70 -11.06
C CYS A 41 2.50 -0.45 -10.23
N GLY A 42 1.82 -0.17 -9.11
CA GLY A 42 1.23 -1.21 -8.26
C GLY A 42 2.22 -1.98 -7.38
N ALA A 43 3.52 -1.70 -7.48
CA ALA A 43 4.53 -2.31 -6.60
C ALA A 43 4.39 -1.82 -5.16
N VAL A 44 4.84 -2.61 -4.18
CA VAL A 44 4.82 -2.23 -2.77
C VAL A 44 5.66 -0.97 -2.53
N LEU A 45 5.10 -0.04 -1.76
CA LEU A 45 5.83 1.15 -1.31
C LEU A 45 6.60 0.87 -0.02
N VAL A 46 7.81 1.40 0.05
CA VAL A 46 8.66 1.36 1.25
C VAL A 46 8.57 2.71 1.96
N HIS A 47 8.28 2.68 3.25
CA HIS A 47 8.31 3.87 4.11
C HIS A 47 9.65 3.95 4.84
N GLU A 48 10.44 4.98 4.52
CA GLU A 48 11.75 5.27 5.10
C GLU A 48 11.81 6.75 5.47
N SER A 49 12.19 7.06 6.71
CA SER A 49 12.41 8.46 7.18
C SER A 49 11.26 9.45 6.90
N GLY A 50 10.00 9.01 6.93
CA GLY A 50 8.83 9.86 6.65
C GLY A 50 8.53 10.07 5.16
N CYS A 51 9.32 9.45 4.28
CA CYS A 51 9.06 9.39 2.85
C CYS A 51 8.66 7.99 2.43
N THR A 52 7.76 7.94 1.45
CA THR A 52 7.26 6.72 0.84
C THR A 52 7.86 6.62 -0.56
N SER A 53 8.64 5.57 -0.82
CA SER A 53 9.37 5.39 -2.08
C SER A 53 9.00 4.07 -2.77
N CYS A 54 8.92 4.11 -4.10
CA CYS A 54 8.76 2.97 -4.97
C CYS A 54 10.05 2.69 -5.73
N TYR A 55 10.70 1.58 -5.42
CA TYR A 55 11.91 1.16 -6.12
C TYR A 55 11.66 0.57 -7.51
N SER A 56 10.40 0.28 -7.87
CA SER A 56 10.06 -0.29 -9.18
C SER A 56 9.92 0.77 -10.28
N CYS A 57 9.40 1.96 -9.97
CA CYS A 57 9.18 3.02 -10.96
C CYS A 57 9.79 4.38 -10.59
N GLY A 58 10.38 4.52 -9.40
CA GLY A 58 11.01 5.76 -8.95
C GLY A 58 10.04 6.77 -8.31
N PHE A 59 8.76 6.42 -8.13
CA PHE A 59 7.81 7.26 -7.40
C PHE A 59 8.31 7.51 -5.97
N ALA A 60 8.30 8.75 -5.52
CA ALA A 60 8.60 9.11 -4.14
C ALA A 60 7.65 10.19 -3.66
N LYS A 61 7.15 10.05 -2.44
CA LYS A 61 6.28 11.03 -1.79
C LYS A 61 6.70 11.18 -0.34
N CYS A 62 7.12 12.37 0.04
CA CYS A 62 7.37 12.72 1.43
C CYS A 62 6.12 13.36 2.05
N GLY A 63 5.88 13.11 3.33
CA GLY A 63 4.71 13.58 4.07
C GLY A 63 5.06 14.14 5.44
#